data_AF-A0A8J6J3E5-F1
#
_entry.id   AF-A0A8J6J3E5-F1
#
_cell.length_a   1.000
_cell.length_b   1.000
_cell.length_c   1.000
_cell.angle_alpha   90.00
_cell.angle_beta   90.00
_cell.angle_gamma   90.00
#
_symmetry.space_group_name_H-M   'P 1'
#
loop_
_entity.id
_entity.type
_entity.pdbx_description
1 polymer ?
#
loop_
_entity_poly.entity_id
_entity_poly.type
_entity_poly.pdbx_seq_one_letter_code
_entity_poly.pdbx_strand_id
1 'polypeptide(L)'
;MKKLISLALAALLLLNLAACGESSVSNPSGSSDDSSSSADPAQPDAFSPITTEAEVRALYGDDADLIASIEAYQGDFLVQLGTDDSCPSLDWVYGESGIRRRMLWLDTPLLRCEIESQASVRVVTGGPNIYNGVPGFPRVELATLSLLYDEQGCDRGYDPYVSPGTASSEIYWAGAGERYSMGMQGRREAIRSAQVDAGGLTVAFAPLADGSDFVAAYCEIPYTEVALSEDGMTLTVTMHDTFLSSGTLSKDVDPDFLKEYGSLYPESFPAGELAGSCTLIENADLRQDGNSAVLTVTLADSPIHGRNFGDGYYRFTAETGYTGIADIGPYLRVTLNATNELFAGD
;
A
#
# COMPACT_ATOMS: atom_id res chain seq x y z
N MET A 1 14.08 31.45 3.69
CA MET A 1 14.01 30.49 4.81
C MET A 1 13.81 29.04 4.35
N LYS A 2 12.89 28.73 3.42
CA LYS A 2 12.71 27.35 2.90
C LYS A 2 13.93 26.75 2.15
N LYS A 3 14.71 27.57 1.42
CA LYS A 3 15.92 27.11 0.72
C LYS A 3 17.10 26.77 1.63
N LEU A 4 17.13 27.30 2.86
CA LEU A 4 18.20 27.02 3.83
C LEU A 4 17.96 25.72 4.61
N ILE A 5 16.70 25.35 4.80
CA ILE A 5 16.30 24.13 5.51
C ILE A 5 16.52 22.89 4.61
N SER A 6 16.23 23.01 3.31
CA SER A 6 16.47 21.92 2.35
C SER A 6 17.97 21.67 2.09
N LEU A 7 18.80 22.73 2.12
CA LEU A 7 20.26 22.58 2.03
C LEU A 7 20.87 21.94 3.29
N ALA A 8 20.31 22.24 4.47
CA ALA A 8 20.74 21.65 5.73
C ALA A 8 20.38 20.15 5.83
N LEU A 9 19.22 19.75 5.30
CA LEU A 9 18.78 18.36 5.29
C LEU A 9 19.60 17.50 4.31
N ALA A 10 19.92 18.04 3.12
CA ALA A 10 20.79 17.40 2.15
C ALA A 10 22.25 17.27 2.65
N ALA A 11 22.75 18.27 3.40
CA ALA A 11 24.08 18.21 4.01
C ALA A 11 24.15 17.18 5.16
N LEU A 12 23.08 17.00 5.93
CA LEU A 12 23.01 15.98 6.99
C LEU A 12 22.99 14.55 6.43
N LEU A 13 22.32 14.35 5.29
CA LEU A 13 22.31 13.07 4.57
C LEU A 13 23.68 12.73 3.96
N LEU A 14 24.41 13.71 3.44
CA LEU A 14 25.77 13.50 2.89
C LEU A 14 26.84 13.26 3.97
N LEU A 15 26.68 13.82 5.17
CA LEU A 15 27.60 13.59 6.30
C LEU A 15 27.48 12.15 6.88
N ASN A 16 26.30 11.53 6.80
CA ASN A 16 26.13 10.13 7.22
C ASN A 16 26.69 9.10 6.22
N LEU A 17 26.80 9.46 4.93
CA LEU A 17 27.41 8.62 3.90
C LEU A 17 28.95 8.72 3.86
N ALA A 18 29.54 9.81 4.36
CA ALA A 18 30.99 9.98 4.44
C ALA A 18 31.62 9.40 5.73
N ALA A 19 30.81 8.94 6.69
CA ALA A 19 31.31 8.35 7.95
C ALA A 19 31.69 6.85 7.82
N CYS A 20 31.46 6.24 6.66
CA CYS A 20 31.89 4.88 6.33
C CYS A 20 32.99 4.91 5.27
N GLY A 21 34.19 5.32 5.67
CA GLY A 21 35.35 5.22 4.79
C GLY A 21 36.55 5.98 5.31
N GLU A 22 37.38 5.32 6.12
CA GLU A 22 38.85 5.29 5.99
C GLU A 22 39.44 4.57 7.22
N SER A 23 39.71 3.27 7.03
CA SER A 23 40.60 2.51 7.89
C SER A 23 42.02 3.10 7.76
N SER A 24 42.50 3.78 8.79
CA SER A 24 43.93 4.05 8.94
C SER A 24 44.55 3.01 9.87
N VAL A 25 45.38 2.16 9.26
CA VAL A 25 46.28 1.23 9.95
C VAL A 25 47.24 2.04 10.82
N SER A 26 47.38 1.67 12.09
CA SER A 26 48.51 2.04 12.94
C SER A 26 48.75 0.91 13.95
N ASN A 27 49.73 0.05 13.66
CA ASN A 27 50.38 -0.75 14.69
C ASN A 27 51.17 0.17 15.61
N PRO A 28 51.14 -0.07 16.93
CA PRO A 28 52.39 -0.46 17.56
C PRO A 28 52.23 -1.67 18.49
N SER A 29 53.24 -2.53 18.36
CA SER A 29 53.63 -3.60 19.25
C SER A 29 53.72 -3.16 20.72
N GLY A 30 53.10 -3.94 21.62
CA GLY A 30 53.28 -3.86 23.06
C GLY A 30 52.59 -5.04 23.75
N SER A 31 53.40 -5.95 24.30
CA SER A 31 53.06 -7.17 25.01
C SER A 31 52.27 -6.96 26.29
N SER A 32 51.33 -7.87 26.59
CA SER A 32 51.38 -8.73 27.79
C SER A 32 50.16 -9.65 27.83
N ASP A 33 50.41 -10.90 28.20
CA ASP A 33 49.47 -11.99 28.39
C ASP A 33 48.25 -11.58 29.23
N ASP A 34 47.06 -12.00 28.79
CA ASP A 34 46.13 -12.68 29.70
C ASP A 34 45.15 -13.55 28.91
N SER A 35 45.11 -14.81 29.32
CA SER A 35 44.18 -15.82 28.83
C SER A 35 42.77 -15.45 29.28
N SER A 36 41.80 -15.38 28.36
CA SER A 36 40.41 -15.68 28.69
C SER A 36 39.68 -16.21 27.47
N SER A 37 39.18 -17.42 27.67
CA SER A 37 38.30 -18.24 26.84
C SER A 37 37.41 -17.48 25.87
N SER A 38 37.48 -17.90 24.60
CA SER A 38 36.40 -17.87 23.64
C SER A 38 35.15 -18.55 24.24
N ALA A 39 34.26 -17.75 24.79
CA ALA A 39 32.86 -18.12 24.92
C ALA A 39 32.14 -17.44 23.76
N ASP A 40 31.40 -18.23 22.98
CA ASP A 40 30.26 -17.72 22.21
C ASP A 40 29.45 -16.77 23.10
N PRO A 41 28.90 -15.66 22.58
CA PRO A 41 27.96 -14.89 23.36
C PRO A 41 26.78 -15.82 23.70
N ALA A 42 26.69 -16.17 24.98
CA ALA A 42 25.58 -16.91 25.52
C ALA A 42 24.28 -16.19 25.14
N GLN A 43 23.34 -16.92 24.56
CA GLN A 43 21.95 -16.46 24.45
C GLN A 43 21.51 -15.95 25.83
N PRO A 44 20.84 -14.78 25.91
CA PRO A 44 20.43 -14.21 27.18
C PRO A 44 19.59 -15.20 27.97
N ASP A 45 19.79 -15.19 29.29
CA ASP A 45 19.10 -15.98 30.29
C ASP A 45 17.60 -16.12 30.00
N ALA A 46 17.11 -17.36 30.14
CA ALA A 46 15.74 -17.76 29.88
C ALA A 46 14.72 -16.70 30.33
N PHE A 47 14.03 -16.11 29.36
CA PHE A 47 12.89 -15.25 29.62
C PHE A 47 11.82 -16.04 30.42
N SER A 48 11.10 -15.34 31.28
CA SER A 48 10.05 -15.95 32.11
C SER A 48 8.79 -16.17 31.27
N PRO A 49 8.03 -17.25 31.51
CA PRO A 49 6.74 -17.44 30.89
C PRO A 49 5.81 -16.25 31.16
N ILE A 50 5.05 -15.86 30.14
CA ILE A 50 4.07 -14.77 30.13
C ILE A 50 2.69 -15.39 29.95
N THR A 51 1.79 -15.12 30.88
CA THR A 51 0.45 -15.75 30.91
C THR A 51 -0.69 -14.76 30.94
N THR A 52 -0.39 -13.47 31.11
CA THR A 52 -1.39 -12.40 31.22
C THR A 52 -1.02 -11.18 30.38
N GLU A 53 -2.04 -10.43 29.95
CA GLU A 53 -1.81 -9.15 29.25
C GLU A 53 -1.04 -8.13 30.10
N ALA A 54 -1.14 -8.19 31.44
CA ALA A 54 -0.42 -7.28 32.32
C ALA A 54 1.09 -7.54 32.27
N GLU A 55 1.48 -8.82 32.19
CA GLU A 55 2.87 -9.23 31.98
C GLU A 55 3.33 -8.85 30.57
N VAL A 56 2.48 -9.01 29.55
CA VAL A 56 2.78 -8.51 28.19
C VAL A 56 3.05 -7.01 28.22
N ARG A 57 2.17 -6.19 28.82
CA ARG A 57 2.39 -4.74 28.92
C ARG A 57 3.69 -4.40 29.66
N ALA A 58 4.02 -5.16 30.72
CA ALA A 58 5.26 -4.98 31.45
C ALA A 58 6.51 -5.26 30.59
N LEU A 59 6.45 -6.15 29.60
CA LEU A 59 7.55 -6.39 28.66
C LEU A 59 7.90 -5.16 27.81
N TYR A 60 6.93 -4.28 27.55
CA TYR A 60 7.13 -3.09 26.73
C TYR A 60 7.68 -1.89 27.52
N GLY A 61 7.65 -1.95 28.87
CA GLY A 61 8.22 -0.89 29.71
C GLY A 61 7.65 0.49 29.37
N ASP A 62 8.52 1.43 29.00
CA ASP A 62 8.13 2.79 28.60
C ASP A 62 7.27 2.82 27.32
N ASP A 63 7.36 1.80 26.47
CA ASP A 63 6.56 1.67 25.25
C ASP A 63 5.17 1.06 25.51
N ALA A 64 4.82 0.71 26.76
CA ALA A 64 3.53 0.10 27.08
C ALA A 64 2.33 1.00 26.71
N ASP A 65 2.51 2.32 26.75
CA ASP A 65 1.50 3.30 26.34
C ASP A 65 1.27 3.32 24.82
N LEU A 66 2.17 2.72 24.03
CA LEU A 66 2.01 2.58 22.59
C LEU A 66 1.16 1.35 22.21
N ILE A 67 0.83 0.47 23.15
CA ILE A 67 0.05 -0.73 22.88
C ILE A 67 -1.41 -0.32 22.61
N ALA A 68 -1.84 -0.51 21.36
CA ALA A 68 -3.21 -0.28 20.95
C ALA A 68 -4.12 -1.47 21.33
N SER A 69 -3.64 -2.71 21.15
CA SER A 69 -4.39 -3.92 21.46
C SER A 69 -3.47 -5.10 21.78
N ILE A 70 -4.01 -6.05 22.54
CA ILE A 70 -3.38 -7.35 22.82
C ILE A 70 -4.45 -8.42 22.58
N GLU A 71 -4.14 -9.39 21.74
CA GLU A 71 -5.01 -10.53 21.46
C GLU A 71 -4.29 -11.82 21.86
N ALA A 72 -4.89 -12.58 22.78
CA ALA A 72 -4.33 -13.85 23.23
C ALA A 72 -4.70 -14.99 22.27
N TYR A 73 -3.74 -15.85 21.94
CA TYR A 73 -3.93 -17.00 21.07
C TYR A 73 -3.13 -18.21 21.57
N GLN A 74 -3.83 -19.26 22.01
CA GLN A 74 -3.24 -20.54 22.43
C GLN A 74 -2.07 -20.44 23.43
N GLY A 75 -2.08 -19.41 24.29
CA GLY A 75 -1.01 -19.16 25.27
C GLY A 75 -0.01 -18.08 24.85
N ASP A 76 0.01 -17.70 23.58
CA ASP A 76 0.79 -16.59 23.03
C ASP A 76 -0.06 -15.31 22.92
N PHE A 77 0.57 -14.21 22.51
CA PHE A 77 -0.09 -12.92 22.35
C PHE A 77 0.34 -12.22 21.06
N LEU A 78 -0.64 -11.77 20.27
CA LEU A 78 -0.43 -10.78 19.24
C LEU A 78 -0.58 -9.39 19.86
N VAL A 79 0.40 -8.52 19.64
CA VAL A 79 0.42 -7.16 20.18
C VAL A 79 0.45 -6.18 19.03
N GLN A 80 -0.53 -5.27 19.00
CA GLN A 80 -0.52 -4.13 18.11
C GLN A 80 0.05 -2.92 18.83
N LEU A 81 1.11 -2.34 18.26
CA LEU A 81 1.71 -1.08 18.70
C LEU A 81 1.35 0.04 17.74
N GLY A 82 1.24 1.25 18.28
CA GLY A 82 0.98 2.45 17.52
C GLY A 82 -0.49 2.60 17.11
N THR A 83 -0.84 3.82 16.72
CA THR A 83 -2.11 4.16 16.10
C THR A 83 -1.87 4.46 14.61
N ASP A 84 -2.95 4.73 13.87
CA ASP A 84 -2.87 5.08 12.45
C ASP A 84 -1.93 6.28 12.16
N ASP A 85 -1.69 7.13 13.17
CA ASP A 85 -0.81 8.31 13.09
C ASP A 85 0.68 8.02 13.42
N SER A 86 1.04 6.82 13.90
CA SER A 86 2.37 6.52 14.45
C SER A 86 3.07 5.28 13.89
N CYS A 87 2.66 4.81 12.70
CA CYS A 87 3.14 3.60 12.03
C CYS A 87 2.78 2.35 12.85
N PRO A 88 1.63 1.70 12.59
CA PRO A 88 1.26 0.53 13.36
C PRO A 88 2.27 -0.59 13.12
N SER A 89 2.56 -1.36 14.16
CA SER A 89 3.39 -2.56 14.05
C SER A 89 2.77 -3.71 14.83
N LEU A 90 3.04 -4.92 14.35
CA LEU A 90 2.57 -6.15 14.97
C LEU A 90 3.75 -6.92 15.50
N ASP A 91 3.69 -7.25 16.78
CA ASP A 91 4.64 -8.11 17.47
C ASP A 91 3.92 -9.40 17.92
N TRP A 92 4.63 -10.52 17.89
CA TRP A 92 4.21 -11.77 18.53
C TRP A 92 5.01 -11.99 19.82
N VAL A 93 4.33 -12.28 20.91
CA VAL A 93 4.93 -12.66 22.19
C VAL A 93 4.62 -14.13 22.44
N TYR A 94 5.68 -14.95 22.44
CA TYR A 94 5.61 -16.37 22.76
C TYR A 94 5.42 -16.52 24.27
N GLY A 95 4.30 -17.07 24.71
CA GLY A 95 3.92 -17.08 26.13
C GLY A 95 4.79 -18.02 26.96
N GLU A 96 5.14 -19.20 26.44
CA GLU A 96 5.95 -20.16 27.20
C GLU A 96 7.36 -19.65 27.48
N SER A 97 7.95 -18.94 26.52
CA SER A 97 9.30 -18.39 26.66
C SER A 97 9.31 -16.96 27.14
N GLY A 98 8.29 -16.15 26.88
CA GLY A 98 8.32 -14.69 27.07
C GLY A 98 9.11 -13.93 25.99
N ILE A 99 9.51 -14.60 24.90
CA ILE A 99 10.25 -13.95 23.80
C ILE A 99 9.29 -13.12 22.95
N ARG A 100 9.68 -11.87 22.66
CA ARG A 100 8.98 -10.96 21.73
C ARG A 100 9.66 -10.92 20.37
N ARG A 101 8.90 -11.04 19.29
CA ARG A 101 9.39 -10.92 17.91
C ARG A 101 8.50 -9.98 17.09
N ARG A 102 9.12 -9.06 16.33
CA ARG A 102 8.39 -8.21 15.39
C ARG A 102 7.95 -9.02 14.17
N MET A 103 6.66 -8.99 13.88
CA MET A 103 6.08 -9.63 12.69
C MET A 103 6.07 -8.68 11.49
N LEU A 104 5.49 -7.49 11.69
CA LEU A 104 5.22 -6.52 10.63
C LEU A 104 5.45 -5.09 11.11
N TRP A 105 5.91 -4.27 10.17
CA TRP A 105 5.88 -2.81 10.25
C TRP A 105 4.97 -2.30 9.15
N LEU A 106 3.95 -1.52 9.50
CA LEU A 106 2.94 -1.08 8.56
C LEU A 106 3.13 0.40 8.25
N ASP A 107 3.13 0.72 6.96
CA ASP A 107 3.18 2.08 6.43
C ASP A 107 1.80 2.64 6.05
N THR A 108 0.76 1.84 6.24
CA THR A 108 -0.65 2.18 6.01
C THR A 108 -1.49 1.67 7.18
N PRO A 109 -2.62 2.32 7.49
CA PRO A 109 -3.51 1.89 8.55
C PRO A 109 -3.91 0.42 8.46
N LEU A 110 -4.08 -0.20 9.63
CA LEU A 110 -4.55 -1.57 9.76
C LEU A 110 -6.09 -1.57 9.73
N LEU A 111 -6.67 -2.19 8.70
CA LEU A 111 -8.13 -2.31 8.56
C LEU A 111 -8.66 -3.56 9.25
N ARG A 112 -7.92 -4.67 9.16
CA ARG A 112 -8.27 -5.97 9.75
C ARG A 112 -7.01 -6.78 10.03
N CYS A 113 -7.03 -7.57 11.10
CA CYS A 113 -6.00 -8.53 11.41
C CYS A 113 -6.66 -9.82 11.90
N GLU A 114 -6.20 -10.97 11.40
CA GLU A 114 -6.69 -12.29 11.79
C GLU A 114 -5.50 -13.19 12.11
N ILE A 115 -5.57 -13.92 13.21
CA ILE A 115 -4.58 -14.93 13.55
C ILE A 115 -4.94 -16.23 12.83
N GLU A 116 -4.10 -16.67 11.88
CA GLU A 116 -4.33 -17.91 11.13
C GLU A 116 -3.81 -19.13 11.88
N SER A 117 -2.67 -18.97 12.54
CA SER A 117 -2.01 -19.99 13.36
C SER A 117 -0.99 -19.34 14.29
N GLN A 118 -0.28 -20.14 15.08
CA GLN A 118 0.76 -19.64 15.97
C GLN A 118 1.80 -18.80 15.19
N ALA A 119 1.97 -17.55 15.61
CA ALA A 119 2.89 -16.58 15.00
C ALA A 119 2.68 -16.41 13.48
N SER A 120 1.42 -16.51 13.02
CA SER A 120 0.99 -16.27 11.65
C SER A 120 -0.29 -15.45 11.62
N VAL A 121 -0.25 -14.30 10.95
CA VAL A 121 -1.37 -13.38 10.84
C VAL A 121 -1.66 -13.02 9.39
N ARG A 122 -2.94 -12.82 9.08
CA ARG A 122 -3.43 -12.25 7.84
C ARG A 122 -3.94 -10.86 8.12
N VAL A 123 -3.32 -9.85 7.52
CA VAL A 123 -3.66 -8.45 7.71
C VAL A 123 -4.21 -7.84 6.43
N VAL A 124 -5.20 -6.96 6.59
CA VAL A 124 -5.67 -6.07 5.54
C VAL A 124 -5.27 -4.67 5.94
N THR A 125 -4.52 -3.99 5.07
CA THR A 125 -4.09 -2.61 5.27
C THR A 125 -4.62 -1.75 4.14
N GLY A 126 -4.88 -0.47 4.41
CA GLY A 126 -5.42 0.44 3.41
C GLY A 126 -5.61 1.86 3.94
N GLY A 127 -5.77 2.82 3.04
CA GLY A 127 -5.88 4.23 3.38
C GLY A 127 -4.55 5.00 3.25
N PRO A 128 -4.46 6.19 3.87
CA PRO A 128 -3.31 7.11 3.70
C PRO A 128 -1.99 6.50 4.15
N ASN A 129 -0.97 6.55 3.28
CA ASN A 129 0.38 6.15 3.66
C ASN A 129 1.01 7.17 4.62
N ILE A 130 1.68 6.69 5.66
CA ILE A 130 2.30 7.52 6.72
C ILE A 130 3.39 8.49 6.20
N TYR A 131 4.03 8.18 5.08
CA TYR A 131 5.17 8.94 4.56
C TYR A 131 4.74 10.15 3.74
N ASN A 132 3.66 10.02 2.97
CA ASN A 132 3.22 11.05 2.01
C ASN A 132 1.74 11.42 2.14
N GLY A 133 0.97 10.74 2.98
CA GLY A 133 -0.46 10.95 3.19
C GLY A 133 -1.34 10.51 2.01
N VAL A 134 -0.77 9.88 0.98
CA VAL A 134 -1.51 9.47 -0.22
C VAL A 134 -2.24 8.16 0.08
N PRO A 135 -3.58 8.12 -0.05
CA PRO A 135 -4.32 6.88 0.13
C PRO A 135 -4.04 5.89 -1.00
N GLY A 136 -3.92 4.62 -0.64
CA GLY A 136 -3.80 3.50 -1.57
C GLY A 136 -4.97 2.52 -1.43
N PHE A 137 -5.17 1.72 -2.47
CA PHE A 137 -6.13 0.61 -2.42
C PHE A 137 -5.70 -0.40 -1.35
N PRO A 138 -6.65 -1.06 -0.66
CA PRO A 138 -6.27 -2.03 0.33
C PRO A 138 -5.46 -3.19 -0.25
N ARG A 139 -4.62 -3.78 0.59
CA ARG A 139 -3.82 -4.96 0.27
C ARG A 139 -3.88 -5.96 1.42
N VAL A 140 -3.64 -7.22 1.08
CA VAL A 140 -3.55 -8.30 2.07
C VAL A 140 -2.07 -8.64 2.24
N GLU A 141 -1.60 -8.67 3.49
CA GLU A 141 -0.28 -9.20 3.83
C GLU A 141 -0.46 -10.40 4.76
N LEU A 142 0.16 -11.51 4.40
CA LEU A 142 0.30 -12.68 5.25
C LEU A 142 1.66 -12.59 5.92
N ALA A 143 1.70 -12.52 7.24
CA ALA A 143 2.95 -12.50 7.98
C ALA A 143 3.11 -13.73 8.87
N THR A 144 4.21 -14.44 8.70
CA THR A 144 4.56 -15.61 9.50
C THR A 144 5.99 -15.53 10.02
N LEU A 145 6.13 -15.85 11.31
CA LEU A 145 7.42 -16.00 11.97
C LEU A 145 7.88 -17.46 12.03
N SER A 146 6.99 -18.39 11.67
CA SER A 146 7.24 -19.82 11.73
C SER A 146 8.40 -20.28 10.86
N LEU A 147 8.82 -19.49 9.86
CA LEU A 147 10.06 -19.78 9.16
C LEU A 147 11.23 -19.47 10.08
N LEU A 148 11.35 -18.25 10.60
CA LEU A 148 12.51 -17.72 11.33
C LEU A 148 12.72 -18.30 12.73
N TYR A 149 11.62 -18.58 13.44
CA TYR A 149 11.65 -18.93 14.85
C TYR A 149 10.93 -20.24 15.13
N ASP A 150 11.32 -20.92 16.21
CA ASP A 150 10.57 -22.07 16.72
C ASP A 150 9.33 -21.68 17.53
N GLU A 151 8.63 -22.68 18.08
CA GLU A 151 7.39 -22.51 18.85
C GLU A 151 7.61 -21.72 20.15
N GLN A 152 8.86 -21.53 20.58
CA GLN A 152 9.25 -20.73 21.73
C GLN A 152 9.84 -19.37 21.30
N GLY A 153 9.91 -19.06 20.01
CA GLY A 153 10.49 -17.80 19.53
C GLY A 153 12.03 -17.78 19.47
N CYS A 154 12.69 -18.92 19.64
CA CYS A 154 14.13 -19.05 19.48
C CYS A 154 14.52 -19.10 18.00
N ASP A 155 15.67 -18.52 17.68
CA ASP A 155 16.19 -18.44 16.30
C ASP A 155 16.54 -19.84 15.77
N ARG A 156 16.13 -20.13 14.54
CA ARG A 156 16.40 -21.43 13.88
C ARG A 156 17.73 -21.48 13.12
N GLY A 157 18.56 -20.44 13.20
CA GLY A 157 19.91 -20.39 12.63
C GLY A 157 19.93 -20.15 11.12
N TYR A 158 19.14 -19.19 10.62
CA TYR A 158 19.08 -18.87 9.19
C TYR A 158 20.35 -18.21 8.67
N ASP A 159 20.62 -18.40 7.37
CA ASP A 159 21.68 -17.69 6.67
C ASP A 159 21.35 -16.18 6.60
N PRO A 160 22.19 -15.29 7.16
CA PRO A 160 21.96 -13.85 7.13
C PRO A 160 21.90 -13.26 5.71
N TYR A 161 22.45 -13.95 4.71
CA TYR A 161 22.41 -13.52 3.31
C TYR A 161 21.15 -14.00 2.57
N VAL A 162 20.36 -14.90 3.17
CA VAL A 162 19.14 -15.48 2.62
C VAL A 162 18.03 -15.53 3.68
N SER A 163 17.90 -14.45 4.48
CA SER A 163 16.82 -14.35 5.46
C SER A 163 15.47 -14.44 4.76
N PRO A 164 14.58 -15.39 5.11
CA PRO A 164 13.25 -15.41 4.54
C PRO A 164 12.51 -14.13 4.95
N GLY A 165 11.68 -13.62 4.04
CA GLY A 165 10.74 -12.57 4.40
C GLY A 165 9.75 -13.10 5.42
N THR A 166 9.37 -12.27 6.39
CA THR A 166 8.27 -12.60 7.31
C THR A 166 6.92 -12.43 6.66
N ALA A 167 6.83 -11.85 5.45
CA ALA A 167 5.57 -11.49 4.83
C ALA A 167 5.49 -11.83 3.33
N SER A 168 4.27 -12.14 2.87
CA SER A 168 3.88 -12.24 1.46
C SER A 168 2.60 -11.45 1.21
N SER A 169 2.37 -11.01 -0.02
CA SER A 169 1.18 -10.23 -0.38
C SER A 169 0.15 -11.02 -1.19
N GLU A 170 -1.13 -10.74 -0.96
CA GLU A 170 -2.24 -11.19 -1.78
C GLU A 170 -3.09 -10.01 -2.28
N ILE A 171 -3.86 -10.24 -3.34
CA ILE A 171 -4.78 -9.25 -3.88
C ILE A 171 -5.97 -9.10 -2.93
N TYR A 172 -6.23 -7.88 -2.49
CA TYR A 172 -7.48 -7.56 -1.85
C TYR A 172 -8.60 -7.39 -2.89
N TRP A 173 -9.75 -8.00 -2.60
CA TRP A 173 -10.94 -7.91 -3.43
C TRP A 173 -12.09 -7.29 -2.63
N ALA A 174 -12.39 -6.04 -2.91
CA ALA A 174 -13.49 -5.29 -2.30
C ALA A 174 -14.83 -5.80 -2.83
N GLY A 175 -15.77 -6.06 -1.93
CA GLY A 175 -17.13 -6.54 -2.21
C GLY A 175 -18.16 -5.43 -2.31
N ALA A 176 -19.44 -5.85 -2.33
CA ALA A 176 -20.58 -4.94 -2.39
C ALA A 176 -20.64 -4.01 -1.16
N GLY A 177 -20.99 -2.74 -1.40
CA GLY A 177 -21.04 -1.70 -0.37
C GLY A 177 -19.68 -1.08 -0.02
N GLU A 178 -18.57 -1.69 -0.46
CA GLU A 178 -17.24 -1.18 -0.16
C GLU A 178 -16.83 -0.01 -1.06
N ARG A 179 -16.01 0.89 -0.50
CA ARG A 179 -15.45 2.04 -1.20
C ARG A 179 -14.05 2.35 -0.71
N TYR A 180 -13.17 2.72 -1.63
CA TYR A 180 -11.79 3.07 -1.31
C TYR A 180 -11.31 4.26 -2.13
N SER A 181 -10.58 5.14 -1.46
CA SER A 181 -9.93 6.30 -2.06
C SER A 181 -8.50 5.97 -2.42
N MET A 182 -8.01 6.56 -3.51
CA MET A 182 -6.66 6.43 -4.01
C MET A 182 -6.16 7.76 -4.56
N GLY A 183 -4.85 7.93 -4.66
CA GLY A 183 -4.26 9.06 -5.35
C GLY A 183 -4.22 10.33 -4.52
N MET A 184 -3.58 11.35 -5.07
CA MET A 184 -3.20 12.54 -4.31
C MET A 184 -4.24 13.67 -4.45
N GLN A 185 -4.61 14.26 -3.31
CA GLN A 185 -5.53 15.41 -3.25
C GLN A 185 -4.89 16.71 -3.75
N GLY A 186 -5.73 17.66 -4.18
CA GLY A 186 -5.31 18.98 -4.64
C GLY A 186 -4.68 18.99 -6.03
N ARG A 187 -4.82 17.88 -6.76
CA ARG A 187 -4.34 17.72 -8.13
C ARG A 187 -5.45 18.01 -9.13
N ARG A 188 -5.06 18.37 -10.35
CA ARG A 188 -5.98 18.68 -11.44
C ARG A 188 -5.44 18.09 -12.73
N GLU A 189 -6.22 17.21 -13.34
CA GLU A 189 -5.80 16.41 -14.49
C GLU A 189 -6.91 16.32 -15.54
N ALA A 190 -6.52 15.98 -16.77
CA ALA A 190 -7.42 15.54 -17.81
C ALA A 190 -7.42 14.01 -17.95
N ILE A 191 -8.55 13.44 -18.40
CA ILE A 191 -8.58 12.08 -18.93
C ILE A 191 -7.92 12.08 -20.30
N ARG A 192 -6.83 11.30 -20.43
CA ARG A 192 -6.12 11.06 -21.69
C ARG A 192 -6.79 9.93 -22.47
N SER A 193 -7.07 8.84 -21.78
CA SER A 193 -7.73 7.67 -22.35
C SER A 193 -8.48 6.90 -21.28
N ALA A 194 -9.65 6.38 -21.62
CA ALA A 194 -10.40 5.44 -20.80
C ALA A 194 -10.93 4.33 -21.72
N GLN A 195 -10.88 3.08 -21.25
CA GLN A 195 -11.38 1.94 -22.01
C GLN A 195 -11.80 0.80 -21.09
N VAL A 196 -12.71 -0.03 -21.58
CA VAL A 196 -13.01 -1.35 -21.02
C VAL A 196 -12.06 -2.36 -21.63
N ASP A 197 -11.41 -3.15 -20.78
CA ASP A 197 -10.58 -4.27 -21.19
C ASP A 197 -11.17 -5.61 -20.71
N ALA A 198 -10.52 -6.72 -21.03
CA ALA A 198 -11.04 -8.05 -20.71
C ALA A 198 -11.21 -8.30 -19.20
N GLY A 199 -10.46 -7.58 -18.35
CA GLY A 199 -10.48 -7.73 -16.90
C GLY A 199 -11.28 -6.66 -16.16
N GLY A 200 -11.58 -5.53 -16.80
CA GLY A 200 -12.32 -4.42 -16.19
C GLY A 200 -12.15 -3.14 -16.96
N LEU A 201 -11.59 -2.11 -16.32
CA LEU A 201 -11.42 -0.78 -16.89
C LEU A 201 -10.03 -0.22 -16.60
N THR A 202 -9.51 0.56 -17.54
CA THR A 202 -8.27 1.32 -17.38
C THR A 202 -8.53 2.78 -17.76
N VAL A 203 -8.10 3.70 -16.91
CA VAL A 203 -8.14 5.16 -17.14
C VAL A 203 -6.73 5.73 -16.99
N ALA A 204 -6.26 6.46 -17.98
CA ALA A 204 -4.97 7.16 -17.94
C ALA A 204 -5.19 8.66 -17.89
N PHE A 205 -4.34 9.34 -17.14
CA PHE A 205 -4.44 10.77 -16.87
C PHE A 205 -3.32 11.54 -17.56
N ALA A 206 -3.58 12.82 -17.82
CA ALA A 206 -2.61 13.78 -18.31
C ALA A 206 -2.75 15.09 -17.52
N PRO A 207 -1.68 15.91 -17.42
CA PRO A 207 -1.78 17.29 -16.90
C PRO A 207 -2.92 18.14 -17.54
N LEU A 208 -3.18 19.32 -17.00
CA LEU A 208 -3.98 20.34 -17.70
C LEU A 208 -3.08 21.29 -18.50
N ALA A 209 -3.64 21.90 -19.55
CA ALA A 209 -2.96 22.89 -20.38
C ALA A 209 -2.89 24.29 -19.74
N ASP A 210 -3.25 24.42 -18.46
CA ASP A 210 -3.40 25.68 -17.73
C ASP A 210 -2.13 26.14 -16.99
N GLY A 211 -1.00 25.44 -17.21
CA GLY A 211 0.27 25.73 -16.54
C GLY A 211 0.40 25.10 -15.15
N SER A 212 -0.49 24.16 -14.81
CA SER A 212 -0.28 23.22 -13.70
C SER A 212 1.05 22.46 -13.86
N ASP A 213 1.61 22.02 -12.73
CA ASP A 213 2.94 21.39 -12.69
C ASP A 213 2.91 20.05 -13.44
N PHE A 214 3.43 20.06 -14.67
CA PHE A 214 3.54 18.89 -15.54
C PHE A 214 4.33 17.76 -14.90
N VAL A 215 5.39 18.05 -14.14
CA VAL A 215 6.20 17.01 -13.52
C VAL A 215 5.43 16.36 -12.38
N ALA A 216 4.75 17.17 -11.56
CA ALA A 216 3.86 16.62 -10.54
C ALA A 216 2.76 15.77 -11.16
N ALA A 217 2.19 16.17 -12.31
CA ALA A 217 1.15 15.43 -13.03
C ALA A 217 1.52 13.96 -13.32
N TYR A 218 2.82 13.65 -13.41
CA TYR A 218 3.34 12.30 -13.68
C TYR A 218 3.68 11.47 -12.45
N CYS A 219 3.48 11.95 -11.22
CA CYS A 219 3.94 11.25 -10.00
C CYS A 219 2.86 10.45 -9.24
N GLU A 220 1.57 10.62 -9.56
CA GLU A 220 0.45 9.91 -8.91
C GLU A 220 -0.86 10.22 -9.66
N ILE A 221 -1.87 9.34 -9.60
CA ILE A 221 -3.22 9.64 -10.13
C ILE A 221 -3.89 10.79 -9.35
N PRO A 222 -4.87 11.51 -9.93
CA PRO A 222 -5.76 12.39 -9.17
C PRO A 222 -6.47 11.62 -8.05
N TYR A 223 -6.84 12.34 -6.99
CA TYR A 223 -7.68 11.77 -5.93
C TYR A 223 -8.94 11.13 -6.51
N THR A 224 -9.06 9.83 -6.37
CA THR A 224 -10.07 9.01 -7.01
C THR A 224 -10.72 8.08 -6.00
N GLU A 225 -12.03 7.96 -6.05
CA GLU A 225 -12.81 7.03 -5.23
C GLU A 225 -13.41 5.95 -6.12
N VAL A 226 -13.22 4.69 -5.73
CA VAL A 226 -13.85 3.54 -6.38
C VAL A 226 -14.79 2.88 -5.39
N ALA A 227 -16.05 2.71 -5.78
CA ALA A 227 -17.09 2.14 -4.93
C ALA A 227 -17.95 1.13 -5.69
N LEU A 228 -18.30 0.04 -5.02
CA LEU A 228 -19.30 -0.90 -5.50
C LEU A 228 -20.59 -0.70 -4.67
N SER A 229 -21.73 -0.58 -5.34
CA SER A 229 -23.04 -0.41 -4.69
C SER A 229 -23.36 -1.56 -3.74
N GLU A 230 -24.28 -1.34 -2.79
CA GLU A 230 -24.69 -2.35 -1.81
C GLU A 230 -25.36 -3.57 -2.47
N ASP A 231 -26.07 -3.36 -3.58
CA ASP A 231 -26.61 -4.46 -4.41
C ASP A 231 -25.53 -5.19 -5.23
N GLY A 232 -24.31 -4.65 -5.27
CA GLY A 232 -23.19 -5.24 -6.01
C GLY A 232 -23.30 -5.11 -7.53
N MET A 233 -24.21 -4.29 -8.07
CA MET A 233 -24.49 -4.23 -9.51
C MET A 233 -23.98 -2.98 -10.21
N THR A 234 -23.54 -1.96 -9.46
CA THR A 234 -23.01 -0.72 -10.01
C THR A 234 -21.67 -0.37 -9.38
N LEU A 235 -20.62 -0.38 -10.20
CA LEU A 235 -19.31 0.17 -9.81
C LEU A 235 -19.25 1.64 -10.25
N THR A 236 -18.84 2.52 -9.34
CA THR A 236 -18.60 3.95 -9.63
C THR A 236 -17.15 4.30 -9.39
N VAL A 237 -16.53 4.95 -10.37
CA VAL A 237 -15.20 5.55 -10.24
C VAL A 237 -15.36 7.07 -10.35
N THR A 238 -15.14 7.77 -9.23
CA THR A 238 -15.20 9.23 -9.13
C THR A 238 -13.78 9.78 -9.09
N MET A 239 -13.34 10.41 -10.18
CA MET A 239 -12.04 11.05 -10.29
C MET A 239 -12.22 12.53 -9.99
N HIS A 240 -11.78 12.98 -8.81
CA HIS A 240 -11.98 14.35 -8.34
C HIS A 240 -11.04 15.31 -9.05
N ASP A 241 -11.51 16.54 -9.25
CA ASP A 241 -10.76 17.60 -9.94
C ASP A 241 -10.16 17.15 -11.29
N THR A 242 -10.88 16.24 -11.96
CA THR A 242 -10.49 15.60 -13.22
C THR A 242 -11.44 16.01 -14.34
N PHE A 243 -10.89 16.33 -15.50
CA PHE A 243 -11.61 16.96 -16.62
C PHE A 243 -11.57 16.11 -17.88
N LEU A 244 -12.65 16.14 -18.67
CA LEU A 244 -12.68 15.50 -19.99
C LEU A 244 -11.90 16.28 -21.05
N SER A 245 -11.48 17.50 -20.77
CA SER A 245 -10.66 18.32 -21.67
C SER A 245 -9.47 18.87 -20.92
N SER A 246 -8.28 18.81 -21.54
CA SER A 246 -7.09 19.46 -21.01
C SER A 246 -7.16 20.98 -21.00
N GLY A 247 -8.15 21.57 -21.70
CA GLY A 247 -8.19 23.00 -21.95
C GLY A 247 -7.22 23.43 -23.06
N THR A 248 -7.01 24.73 -23.19
CA THR A 248 -6.17 25.35 -24.22
C THR A 248 -4.83 25.78 -23.63
N LEU A 249 -3.73 25.46 -24.33
CA LEU A 249 -2.40 25.89 -23.94
C LEU A 249 -2.30 27.42 -23.87
N SER A 250 -1.65 27.93 -22.81
CA SER A 250 -1.25 29.34 -22.78
C SER A 250 -0.30 29.65 -23.94
N LYS A 251 -0.35 30.89 -24.43
CA LYS A 251 0.50 31.37 -25.54
C LYS A 251 2.00 31.33 -25.23
N ASP A 252 2.34 31.25 -23.95
CA ASP A 252 3.72 31.26 -23.45
C ASP A 252 4.28 29.84 -23.25
N VAL A 253 3.50 28.78 -23.51
CA VAL A 253 3.99 27.39 -23.42
C VAL A 253 4.80 27.05 -24.67
N ASP A 254 6.01 26.56 -24.46
CA ASP A 254 6.88 26.06 -25.52
C ASP A 254 6.36 24.70 -26.06
N PRO A 255 5.92 24.62 -27.32
CA PRO A 255 5.44 23.37 -27.91
C PRO A 255 6.53 22.30 -28.05
N ASP A 256 7.81 22.68 -28.10
CA ASP A 256 8.90 21.73 -28.23
C ASP A 256 9.17 21.00 -26.91
N PHE A 257 8.93 21.64 -25.77
CA PHE A 257 8.87 20.98 -24.45
C PHE A 257 7.79 19.89 -24.42
N LEU A 258 6.61 20.15 -24.98
CA LEU A 258 5.52 19.16 -25.02
C LEU A 258 5.87 17.93 -25.89
N LYS A 259 6.61 18.14 -27.00
CA LYS A 259 7.08 17.04 -27.86
C LYS A 259 8.16 16.20 -27.18
N GLU A 260 9.07 16.81 -26.42
CA GLU A 260 10.12 16.11 -25.68
C GLU A 260 9.52 15.12 -24.67
N TYR A 261 8.39 15.48 -24.05
CA TYR A 261 7.64 14.63 -23.14
C TYR A 261 6.53 13.80 -23.81
N GLY A 262 6.52 13.71 -25.15
CA GLY A 262 5.60 12.83 -25.90
C GLY A 262 4.12 13.22 -25.77
N SER A 263 3.83 14.49 -25.50
CA SER A 263 2.50 14.97 -25.15
C SER A 263 1.73 15.56 -26.34
N LEU A 264 0.40 15.33 -26.39
CA LEU A 264 -0.49 15.67 -27.51
C LEU A 264 -1.43 16.85 -27.21
N TYR A 265 -1.12 17.70 -26.22
CA TYR A 265 -1.99 18.84 -25.88
C TYR A 265 -2.36 19.74 -27.07
N PRO A 266 -3.59 20.29 -27.10
CA PRO A 266 -4.70 19.99 -26.20
C PRO A 266 -5.39 18.66 -26.56
N GLU A 267 -5.79 17.89 -25.55
CA GLU A 267 -6.57 16.67 -25.68
C GLU A 267 -7.99 16.88 -25.16
N SER A 268 -8.96 16.18 -25.76
CA SER A 268 -10.33 16.10 -25.24
C SER A 268 -10.82 14.68 -25.43
N PHE A 269 -11.28 14.10 -24.34
CA PHE A 269 -11.86 12.77 -24.29
C PHE A 269 -13.39 12.89 -24.32
N PRO A 270 -14.09 12.14 -25.18
CA PRO A 270 -15.55 12.23 -25.28
C PRO A 270 -16.23 11.71 -24.02
N ALA A 271 -17.30 12.38 -23.60
CA ALA A 271 -18.27 11.80 -22.67
C ALA A 271 -19.11 10.73 -23.37
N GLY A 272 -19.68 9.81 -22.59
CA GLY A 272 -20.55 8.73 -23.03
C GLY A 272 -19.96 7.35 -22.77
N GLU A 273 -20.53 6.36 -23.45
CA GLU A 273 -20.16 4.94 -23.33
C GLU A 273 -18.70 4.70 -23.76
N LEU A 274 -17.95 4.01 -22.90
CA LEU A 274 -16.57 3.63 -23.17
C LEU A 274 -16.48 2.49 -24.18
N ALA A 275 -15.49 2.58 -25.06
CA ALA A 275 -15.17 1.51 -25.99
C ALA A 275 -14.52 0.31 -25.26
N GLY A 276 -14.69 -0.87 -25.84
CA GLY A 276 -14.13 -2.12 -25.34
C GLY A 276 -15.20 -3.11 -24.89
N SER A 277 -14.79 -4.20 -24.25
CA SER A 277 -15.73 -5.21 -23.78
C SER A 277 -15.13 -6.05 -22.65
N CYS A 278 -15.91 -6.24 -21.59
CA CYS A 278 -15.66 -7.18 -20.51
C CYS A 278 -16.92 -8.03 -20.35
N THR A 279 -16.78 -9.34 -20.15
CA THR A 279 -17.96 -10.22 -19.96
C THR A 279 -18.76 -9.89 -18.70
N LEU A 280 -18.14 -9.17 -17.74
CA LEU A 280 -18.77 -8.78 -16.47
C LEU A 280 -19.41 -7.38 -16.54
N ILE A 281 -19.23 -6.63 -17.62
CA ILE A 281 -19.73 -5.25 -17.77
C ILE A 281 -20.79 -5.23 -18.86
N GLU A 282 -21.98 -4.73 -18.52
CA GLU A 282 -23.05 -4.44 -19.49
C GLU A 282 -22.86 -3.08 -20.14
N ASN A 283 -22.53 -2.07 -19.34
CA ASN A 283 -22.33 -0.70 -19.80
C ASN A 283 -21.31 0.03 -18.92
N ALA A 284 -20.52 0.91 -19.51
CA ALA A 284 -19.61 1.80 -18.80
C ALA A 284 -19.72 3.22 -19.39
N ASP A 285 -20.34 4.14 -18.66
CA ASP A 285 -20.61 5.50 -19.13
C ASP A 285 -19.76 6.53 -18.36
N LEU A 286 -19.02 7.35 -19.09
CA LEU A 286 -18.17 8.40 -18.55
C LEU A 286 -18.82 9.78 -18.75
N ARG A 287 -18.92 10.55 -17.68
CA ARG A 287 -19.46 11.92 -17.73
C ARG A 287 -18.64 12.90 -16.89
N GLN A 288 -18.76 14.18 -17.23
CA GLN A 288 -18.30 15.26 -16.37
C GLN A 288 -19.40 15.61 -15.35
N ASP A 289 -19.04 15.71 -14.08
CA ASP A 289 -19.90 16.16 -12.97
C ASP A 289 -19.20 17.28 -12.18
N GLY A 290 -19.55 18.53 -12.50
CA GLY A 290 -18.82 19.67 -11.96
C GLY A 290 -17.32 19.57 -12.27
N ASN A 291 -16.49 19.56 -11.23
CA ASN A 291 -15.03 19.42 -11.35
C ASN A 291 -14.55 17.97 -11.40
N SER A 292 -15.44 16.98 -11.30
CA SER A 292 -15.05 15.57 -11.26
C SER A 292 -15.44 14.86 -12.56
N ALA A 293 -14.64 13.89 -12.98
CA ALA A 293 -15.06 12.92 -13.99
C ALA A 293 -15.63 11.70 -13.26
N VAL A 294 -16.79 11.23 -13.69
CA VAL A 294 -17.50 10.10 -13.06
C VAL A 294 -17.72 9.03 -14.11
N LEU A 295 -17.18 7.83 -13.85
CA LEU A 295 -17.42 6.64 -14.63
C LEU A 295 -18.39 5.74 -13.86
N THR A 296 -19.56 5.49 -14.45
CA THR A 296 -20.57 4.57 -13.90
C THR A 296 -20.59 3.29 -14.73
N VAL A 297 -20.35 2.17 -14.08
CA VAL A 297 -20.28 0.85 -14.70
C VAL A 297 -21.41 -0.02 -14.19
N THR A 298 -22.29 -0.43 -15.09
CA THR A 298 -23.35 -1.39 -14.84
C THR A 298 -22.81 -2.80 -15.08
N LEU A 299 -22.88 -3.65 -14.07
CA LEU A 299 -22.39 -5.02 -14.13
C LEU A 299 -23.45 -5.95 -14.71
N ALA A 300 -22.99 -7.00 -15.39
CA ALA A 300 -23.89 -7.91 -16.11
C ALA A 300 -24.81 -8.68 -15.15
N ASP A 301 -26.12 -8.64 -15.37
CA ASP A 301 -27.10 -9.48 -14.63
C ASP A 301 -27.35 -10.84 -15.33
N SER A 302 -26.84 -11.00 -16.55
CA SER A 302 -27.02 -12.23 -17.32
C SER A 302 -26.12 -13.37 -16.83
N PRO A 303 -26.55 -14.64 -16.96
CA PRO A 303 -25.74 -15.76 -16.54
C PRO A 303 -24.37 -15.80 -17.24
N ILE A 304 -23.31 -15.63 -16.46
CA ILE A 304 -21.93 -15.80 -16.95
C ILE A 304 -21.60 -17.29 -16.90
N HIS A 305 -21.20 -17.87 -18.04
CA HIS A 305 -20.94 -19.32 -18.17
C HIS A 305 -22.10 -20.25 -17.73
N GLY A 306 -23.35 -19.82 -17.93
CA GLY A 306 -24.53 -20.61 -17.59
C GLY A 306 -24.88 -20.64 -16.10
N ARG A 307 -24.28 -19.73 -15.29
CA ARG A 307 -24.64 -19.52 -13.89
C ARG A 307 -25.19 -18.12 -13.70
N ASN A 308 -26.33 -18.00 -13.03
CA ASN A 308 -26.84 -16.72 -12.57
C ASN A 308 -26.02 -16.30 -11.36
N PHE A 309 -25.38 -15.13 -11.45
CA PHE A 309 -24.81 -14.44 -10.30
C PHE A 309 -25.90 -13.45 -9.87
N GLY A 310 -26.42 -13.59 -8.65
CA GLY A 310 -27.43 -12.66 -8.12
C GLY A 310 -26.81 -11.35 -7.64
N ASP A 311 -27.48 -10.67 -6.71
CA ASP A 311 -26.94 -9.49 -6.02
C ASP A 311 -25.69 -9.85 -5.18
N GLY A 312 -24.66 -8.99 -5.19
CA GLY A 312 -23.50 -9.08 -4.28
C GLY A 312 -22.37 -10.07 -4.63
N TYR A 313 -22.34 -10.64 -5.85
CA TYR A 313 -21.31 -11.62 -6.26
C TYR A 313 -20.05 -11.00 -6.89
N TYR A 314 -20.14 -9.73 -7.28
CA TYR A 314 -19.04 -9.01 -7.89
C TYR A 314 -18.10 -8.45 -6.85
N ARG A 315 -16.83 -8.42 -7.22
CA ARG A 315 -15.75 -7.81 -6.47
C ARG A 315 -14.88 -6.99 -7.40
N PHE A 316 -14.18 -6.04 -6.82
CA PHE A 316 -13.19 -5.27 -7.55
C PHE A 316 -11.86 -5.18 -6.80
N THR A 317 -10.80 -5.00 -7.55
CA THR A 317 -9.50 -4.57 -7.05
C THR A 317 -9.01 -3.42 -7.91
N ALA A 318 -8.18 -2.55 -7.36
CA ALA A 318 -7.65 -1.41 -8.08
C ALA A 318 -6.14 -1.28 -7.90
N GLU A 319 -5.45 -0.91 -8.97
CA GLU A 319 -4.03 -0.63 -8.98
C GLU A 319 -3.76 0.70 -9.69
N THR A 320 -2.67 1.34 -9.30
CA THR A 320 -2.12 2.50 -10.01
C THR A 320 -0.75 2.15 -10.57
N GLY A 321 -0.37 2.82 -11.65
CA GLY A 321 0.93 2.61 -12.26
C GLY A 321 1.22 3.67 -13.31
N TYR A 322 2.28 3.45 -14.10
CA TYR A 322 2.72 4.39 -15.13
C TYR A 322 2.72 3.74 -16.51
N THR A 323 2.39 4.53 -17.52
CA THR A 323 2.36 4.05 -18.91
C THR A 323 3.76 4.16 -19.57
N GLY A 324 4.34 3.02 -19.97
CA GLY A 324 5.49 2.94 -20.89
C GLY A 324 6.88 3.16 -20.29
N ILE A 325 7.93 3.16 -21.14
CA ILE A 325 9.36 3.28 -20.79
C ILE A 325 9.78 4.74 -20.44
N ALA A 326 8.82 5.67 -20.36
CA ALA A 326 9.08 7.09 -20.13
C ALA A 326 8.00 7.80 -19.29
N ASP A 327 7.28 7.06 -18.44
CA ASP A 327 6.30 7.61 -17.48
C ASP A 327 5.29 8.59 -18.09
N ILE A 328 4.63 8.23 -19.20
CA ILE A 328 3.77 9.14 -19.99
C ILE A 328 2.39 9.38 -19.34
N GLY A 329 2.29 9.23 -18.02
CA GLY A 329 1.06 9.48 -17.27
C GLY A 329 0.80 8.36 -16.28
N PRO A 330 0.31 8.69 -15.07
CA PRO A 330 -0.22 7.71 -14.17
C PRO A 330 -1.53 7.15 -14.75
N TYR A 331 -1.82 5.90 -14.44
CA TYR A 331 -3.09 5.27 -14.77
C TYR A 331 -3.70 4.63 -13.53
N LEU A 332 -5.03 4.52 -13.56
CA LEU A 332 -5.83 3.70 -12.68
C LEU A 332 -6.32 2.49 -13.49
N ARG A 333 -6.17 1.28 -12.94
CA ARG A 333 -6.83 0.09 -13.44
C ARG A 333 -7.73 -0.48 -12.36
N VAL A 334 -8.98 -0.73 -12.70
CA VAL A 334 -9.92 -1.46 -11.85
C VAL A 334 -10.22 -2.79 -12.51
N THR A 335 -9.93 -3.88 -11.81
CA THR A 335 -10.19 -5.24 -12.26
C THR A 335 -11.42 -5.77 -11.54
N LEU A 336 -12.31 -6.42 -12.28
CA LEU A 336 -13.53 -7.03 -11.78
C LEU A 336 -13.36 -8.54 -11.68
N ASN A 337 -14.02 -9.12 -10.69
CA ASN A 337 -14.12 -10.56 -10.51
C ASN A 337 -15.55 -10.93 -10.09
N ALA A 338 -16.02 -12.09 -10.54
CA ALA A 338 -17.30 -12.66 -10.12
C ALA A 338 -17.01 -14.00 -9.41
N THR A 339 -17.54 -14.16 -8.20
CA THR A 339 -17.35 -15.40 -7.42
C THR A 339 -18.68 -16.14 -7.24
N ASN A 340 -18.67 -17.39 -6.74
CA ASN A 340 -19.90 -18.14 -6.46
C ASN A 340 -20.33 -18.07 -4.98
N GLU A 341 -19.58 -17.35 -4.14
CA GLU A 341 -19.83 -17.25 -2.71
C GLU A 341 -20.44 -15.87 -2.43
N LEU A 342 -21.61 -15.86 -1.77
CA LEU A 342 -22.20 -14.63 -1.24
C LEU A 342 -21.36 -14.23 -0.03
N PHE A 343 -20.66 -13.10 -0.10
CA PHE A 343 -19.88 -12.62 1.05
C PHE A 343 -20.81 -11.94 2.03
N ALA A 344 -21.07 -12.60 3.16
CA ALA A 344 -21.41 -11.87 4.37
C ALA A 344 -20.17 -11.07 4.75
N GLY A 345 -20.32 -9.75 4.93
CA GLY A 345 -19.30 -8.98 5.62
C GLY A 345 -19.23 -9.47 7.06
N ASP A 346 -18.28 -10.34 7.35
CA ASP A 346 -17.85 -10.68 8.70
C ASP A 346 -16.59 -9.88 9.03
#